data_AF-A0A969Q5A7-F1
#
_entry.id   AF-A0A969Q5A7-F1
#
_cell.length_a   1.000
_cell.length_b   1.000
_cell.length_c   1.000
_cell.angle_alpha   90.00
_cell.angle_beta   90.00
_cell.angle_gamma   90.00
#
_symmetry.space_group_name_H-M   'P 1'
#
loop_
_entity.id
_entity.type
_entity.pdbx_description
1 polymer ?
#
loop_
_entity_poly.entity_id
_entity_poly.type
_entity_poly.pdbx_seq_one_letter_code
_entity_poly.pdbx_strand_id
1 'polypeptide(L)'
;MDPGLWASMGEAMRDRLRLEALDDLQRLSDVAWSASAASPELVVKEGTLETQIRAFIDETASVKTLLLAASTSRGGPGPLVSAALRGGFGFGQRAVAIMIVPAGLSDQELDDLAS
;
A
#
# COMPACT_ATOMS: atom_id res chain seq x y z
N MET A 1 -19.58 5.17 34.22
CA MET A 1 -18.51 4.84 33.25
C MET A 1 -18.37 6.06 32.35
N ASP A 2 -17.20 6.68 32.29
CA ASP A 2 -17.05 8.03 31.73
C ASP A 2 -16.88 7.99 30.20
N PRO A 3 -17.84 8.50 29.40
CA PRO A 3 -17.79 8.41 27.94
C PRO A 3 -16.62 9.20 27.32
N GLY A 4 -16.11 10.24 28.00
CA GLY A 4 -14.95 11.00 27.52
C GLY A 4 -13.62 10.23 27.61
N LEU A 5 -13.49 9.35 28.60
CA LEU A 5 -12.29 8.53 28.78
C LEU A 5 -12.11 7.53 27.64
N TRP A 6 -13.18 6.84 27.24
CA TRP A 6 -13.15 5.88 26.13
C TRP A 6 -12.86 6.53 24.78
N ALA A 7 -13.39 7.73 24.54
CA ALA A 7 -13.09 8.51 23.34
C ALA A 7 -11.60 8.91 23.29
N SER A 8 -11.05 9.42 24.40
CA SER A 8 -9.63 9.82 24.49
C SER A 8 -8.66 8.64 24.34
N MET A 9 -8.99 7.48 24.92
CA MET A 9 -8.19 6.26 24.76
C MET A 9 -8.24 5.74 23.31
N GLY A 10 -9.41 5.82 22.67
CA GLY A 10 -9.56 5.44 21.26
C GLY A 10 -8.74 6.34 20.32
N GLU A 11 -8.69 7.65 20.60
CA GLU A 11 -7.87 8.60 19.85
C GLU A 11 -6.37 8.35 20.02
N ALA A 12 -5.91 8.18 21.27
CA ALA A 12 -4.53 7.83 21.56
C ALA A 12 -4.09 6.51 20.89
N MET A 13 -4.99 5.52 20.82
CA MET A 13 -4.72 4.27 20.12
C MET A 13 -4.61 4.45 18.60
N ARG A 14 -5.48 5.28 17.99
CA ARG A 14 -5.40 5.59 16.55
C ARG A 14 -4.09 6.30 16.20
N ASP A 15 -3.70 7.31 16.98
CA ASP A 15 -2.44 8.03 16.76
C ASP A 15 -1.24 7.11 16.86
N ARG A 16 -1.25 6.20 17.84
CA ARG A 16 -0.19 5.20 18.00
C ARG A 16 -0.09 4.28 16.78
N LEU A 17 -1.21 3.74 16.31
CA LEU A 17 -1.24 2.87 15.13
C LEU A 17 -0.76 3.60 13.87
N ARG A 18 -1.12 4.87 13.74
CA ARG A 18 -0.66 5.71 12.62
C ARG A 18 0.85 5.92 12.66
N LEU A 19 1.41 6.19 13.84
CA LEU A 19 2.86 6.34 14.03
C LEU A 19 3.62 5.04 13.74
N GLU A 20 3.09 3.91 14.18
CA GLU A 20 3.66 2.57 13.90
C GLU A 20 3.68 2.28 12.40
N ALA A 21 2.59 2.57 11.69
CA ALA A 21 2.53 2.42 10.23
C ALA A 21 3.52 3.35 9.50
N LEU A 22 3.72 4.57 9.99
CA LEU A 22 4.70 5.51 9.42
C LEU A 22 6.14 5.02 9.64
N ASP A 23 6.43 4.46 10.81
CA ASP A 23 7.75 3.89 11.13
C ASP A 23 8.07 2.67 10.24
N ASP A 24 7.08 1.82 9.97
CA ASP A 24 7.20 0.73 8.98
C ASP A 24 7.47 1.26 7.57
N LEU A 25 6.72 2.27 7.13
CA LEU A 25 6.91 2.89 5.82
C LEU A 25 8.27 3.58 5.70
N GLN A 26 8.78 4.19 6.78
CA GLN A 26 10.10 4.82 6.79
C GLN A 26 11.20 3.79 6.54
N ARG A 27 11.13 2.61 7.16
CA ARG A 27 12.09 1.52 6.87
C ARG A 27 12.07 1.11 5.40
N LEU A 28 10.89 1.03 4.80
CA LEU A 28 10.75 0.69 3.37
C LEU A 28 11.23 1.82 2.47
N SER A 29 11.06 3.08 2.89
CA SER A 29 11.60 4.24 2.20
C SER A 29 13.12 4.19 2.11
N ASP A 30 13.80 3.76 3.17
CA ASP A 30 15.26 3.65 3.18
C ASP A 30 15.76 2.58 2.20
N VAL A 31 15.00 1.50 2.02
CA VAL A 31 15.25 0.48 0.98
C VAL A 31 15.07 1.08 -0.40
N ALA A 32 13.96 1.79 -0.65
CA ALA A 32 13.70 2.44 -1.93
C ALA A 32 14.77 3.48 -2.29
N TRP A 33 15.20 4.27 -1.31
CA TRP A 33 16.30 5.23 -1.46
C TRP A 33 17.61 4.52 -1.82
N SER A 34 17.94 3.44 -1.11
CA SER A 34 19.18 2.68 -1.37
C SER A 34 19.19 2.05 -2.77
N ALA A 35 18.02 1.64 -3.27
CA ALA A 35 17.88 1.01 -4.58
C ALA A 35 17.84 2.01 -5.75
N SER A 36 17.30 3.21 -5.55
CA SER A 36 16.97 4.12 -6.67
C SER A 36 17.37 5.58 -6.48
N ALA A 37 17.88 5.95 -5.30
CA ALA A 37 18.09 7.35 -4.86
C ALA A 37 16.84 8.24 -4.98
N ALA A 38 15.65 7.64 -5.05
CA ALA A 38 14.38 8.35 -5.03
C ALA A 38 13.79 8.32 -3.62
N SER A 39 13.27 9.47 -3.17
CA SER A 39 12.52 9.55 -1.91
C SER A 39 11.04 9.33 -2.21
N PRO A 40 10.43 8.22 -1.78
CA PRO A 40 9.00 8.01 -1.95
C PRO A 40 8.18 8.94 -1.05
N GLU A 41 6.97 9.28 -1.50
CA GLU A 41 5.96 9.89 -0.64
C GLU A 41 5.31 8.80 0.22
N LEU A 42 5.33 8.98 1.54
CA LEU A 42 4.73 8.04 2.48
C LEU A 42 3.28 8.43 2.78
N VAL A 43 2.36 7.52 2.49
CA VAL A 43 0.92 7.77 2.63
C VAL A 43 0.28 6.74 3.54
N VAL A 44 -0.32 7.20 4.63
CA VAL A 44 -1.12 6.38 5.56
C VAL A 44 -2.57 6.85 5.55
N LYS A 45 -3.47 5.96 5.12
CA LYS A 45 -4.92 6.17 5.06
C LYS A 45 -5.61 5.14 5.95
N GLU A 46 -6.69 5.54 6.60
CA GLU A 46 -7.48 4.68 7.49
C GLU A 46 -8.80 4.29 6.82
N GLY A 47 -9.18 3.02 6.90
CA GLY A 47 -10.41 2.49 6.33
C GLY A 47 -10.22 1.16 5.63
N THR A 48 -11.11 0.85 4.69
CA THR A 48 -11.01 -0.35 3.86
C THR A 48 -10.00 -0.14 2.73
N LEU A 49 -9.18 -1.16 2.45
CA LEU A 49 -8.11 -1.09 1.45
C LEU A 49 -8.60 -0.61 0.08
N GLU A 50 -9.66 -1.22 -0.43
CA GLU A 50 -10.23 -0.90 -1.74
C GLU A 50 -10.67 0.57 -1.85
N THR A 51 -11.42 1.04 -0.85
CA THR A 51 -11.95 2.41 -0.85
C THR A 51 -10.83 3.44 -0.74
N GLN A 52 -9.84 3.22 0.15
CA GLN A 52 -8.76 4.17 0.34
C GLN A 52 -7.78 4.22 -0.84
N ILE A 53 -7.47 3.07 -1.46
CA ILE A 53 -6.63 3.02 -2.65
C ILE A 53 -7.32 3.74 -3.82
N ARG A 54 -8.61 3.47 -4.04
CA ARG A 54 -9.39 4.14 -5.09
C ARG A 54 -9.47 5.65 -4.88
N ALA A 55 -9.78 6.08 -3.65
CA ALA A 55 -9.82 7.49 -3.30
C ALA A 55 -8.46 8.17 -3.55
N PHE A 56 -7.36 7.54 -3.14
CA PHE A 56 -6.02 8.07 -3.36
C PHE A 56 -5.67 8.17 -4.87
N ILE A 57 -6.03 7.16 -5.66
CA ILE A 57 -5.84 7.17 -7.12
C ILE A 57 -6.67 8.30 -7.77
N ASP A 58 -7.91 8.51 -7.34
CA ASP A 58 -8.76 9.56 -7.89
C ASP A 58 -8.28 10.97 -7.46
N GLU A 59 -7.80 11.13 -6.22
CA GLU A 59 -7.21 12.37 -5.70
C GLU A 59 -5.87 12.72 -6.37
N THR A 60 -5.08 11.70 -6.75
CA THR A 60 -3.68 11.86 -7.17
C THR A 60 -3.49 11.54 -8.65
N ALA A 61 -3.78 12.52 -9.51
CA ALA A 61 -3.73 12.36 -10.97
C ALA A 61 -2.34 11.98 -11.53
N SER A 62 -1.26 12.20 -10.78
CA SER A 62 0.10 11.81 -11.17
C SER A 62 0.36 10.30 -11.08
N VAL A 63 -0.41 9.54 -10.29
CA VAL A 63 -0.25 8.09 -10.16
C VAL A 63 -0.74 7.40 -11.42
N LYS A 64 0.14 6.72 -12.15
CA LYS A 64 -0.22 6.03 -13.41
C LYS A 64 -0.25 4.50 -13.28
N THR A 65 0.47 3.98 -12.29
CA THR A 65 0.69 2.55 -12.09
C THR A 65 0.53 2.19 -10.62
N LEU A 66 -0.14 1.08 -10.34
CA LEU A 66 -0.25 0.45 -9.02
C LEU A 66 0.53 -0.87 -9.05
N LEU A 67 1.64 -0.91 -8.31
CA LEU A 67 2.44 -2.12 -8.13
C LEU A 67 1.95 -2.89 -6.89
N LEU A 68 1.69 -4.18 -7.05
CA LEU A 68 1.21 -5.07 -5.99
C LEU A 68 2.11 -6.30 -5.88
N ALA A 69 2.78 -6.45 -4.74
CA ALA A 69 3.55 -7.67 -4.46
C ALA A 69 2.61 -8.84 -4.14
N ALA A 70 2.78 -9.97 -4.84
CA ALA A 70 2.03 -11.18 -4.64
C ALA A 70 2.82 -12.19 -3.81
N SER A 71 2.30 -12.54 -2.64
CA SER A 71 2.88 -13.59 -1.81
C SER A 71 2.70 -14.98 -2.45
N THR A 72 3.68 -15.86 -2.30
CA THR A 72 3.58 -17.29 -2.67
C THR A 72 3.19 -18.18 -1.48
N SER A 73 2.81 -17.59 -0.35
CA SER A 73 2.42 -18.34 0.85
C SER A 73 1.11 -19.14 0.67
N ARG A 74 0.86 -20.12 1.55
CA ARG A 74 -0.36 -20.96 1.53
C ARG A 74 -1.67 -20.17 1.66
N GLY A 75 -1.62 -18.90 2.07
CA GLY A 75 -2.78 -18.01 2.16
C GLY A 75 -3.19 -17.35 0.82
N GLY A 76 -2.48 -17.65 -0.28
CA GLY A 76 -2.70 -17.02 -1.58
C GLY A 76 -1.93 -15.71 -1.75
N PRO A 77 -2.16 -14.97 -2.86
CA PRO A 77 -1.32 -13.85 -3.27
C PRO A 77 -1.42 -12.59 -2.38
N GLY A 78 -2.21 -12.64 -1.30
CA GLY A 78 -2.44 -11.54 -0.38
C GLY A 78 -3.73 -10.78 -0.68
N PRO A 79 -4.22 -9.97 0.29
CA PRO A 79 -5.53 -9.34 0.22
C PRO A 79 -5.66 -8.33 -0.93
N LEU A 80 -4.61 -7.54 -1.19
CA LEU A 80 -4.60 -6.54 -2.26
C LEU A 80 -4.61 -7.19 -3.65
N VAL A 81 -3.72 -8.13 -3.91
CA VAL A 81 -3.69 -8.85 -5.19
C VAL A 81 -5.00 -9.59 -5.42
N SER A 82 -5.55 -10.22 -4.38
CA SER A 82 -6.84 -10.91 -4.49
C SER A 82 -7.99 -9.95 -4.81
N ALA A 83 -7.98 -8.73 -4.25
CA ALA A 83 -8.95 -7.69 -4.59
C ALA A 83 -8.78 -7.21 -6.03
N ALA A 84 -7.54 -7.01 -6.50
CA ALA A 84 -7.24 -6.66 -7.88
C ALA A 84 -7.80 -7.69 -8.88
N LEU A 85 -7.53 -8.97 -8.64
CA LEU A 85 -7.96 -10.07 -9.51
C LEU A 85 -9.48 -10.24 -9.55
N ARG A 86 -10.20 -9.84 -8.51
CA ARG A 86 -11.68 -9.81 -8.48
C ARG A 86 -12.29 -8.57 -9.14
N GLY A 87 -11.47 -7.67 -9.69
CA GLY A 87 -11.94 -6.41 -10.27
C GLY A 87 -12.20 -5.31 -9.25
N GLY A 88 -11.77 -5.46 -7.99
CA GLY A 88 -12.01 -4.48 -6.92
C GLY A 88 -11.28 -3.14 -7.11
N PHE A 89 -10.23 -3.10 -7.93
CA PHE A 89 -9.60 -1.84 -8.34
C PHE A 89 -10.05 -1.37 -9.74
N GLY A 90 -10.94 -2.14 -10.39
CA GLY A 90 -11.49 -1.82 -11.69
C GLY A 90 -12.68 -0.87 -11.56
N PHE A 91 -12.67 0.19 -12.37
CA PHE A 91 -13.76 1.17 -12.58
C PHE A 91 -13.93 2.26 -11.49
N GLY A 92 -12.80 2.85 -11.07
CA GLY A 92 -12.78 4.27 -10.70
C GLY A 92 -13.12 5.19 -11.88
N GLN A 93 -13.25 6.50 -11.62
CA GLN A 93 -13.31 7.50 -12.71
C GLN A 93 -12.04 7.46 -13.56
N ARG A 94 -10.93 6.99 -12.97
CA ARG A 94 -9.61 6.95 -13.59
C ARG A 94 -9.05 5.52 -13.60
N ALA A 95 -8.62 5.07 -14.77
CA ALA A 95 -7.91 3.80 -14.91
C ALA A 95 -6.42 4.00 -14.62
N VAL A 96 -5.83 3.10 -13.83
CA VAL A 96 -4.38 2.99 -13.65
C VAL A 96 -3.94 1.59 -14.05
N ALA A 97 -2.72 1.46 -14.57
CA ALA A 97 -2.15 0.16 -14.86
C ALA A 97 -1.87 -0.59 -13.55
N ILE A 98 -2.27 -1.84 -13.45
CA ILE A 98 -1.95 -2.69 -12.28
C ILE A 98 -0.85 -3.66 -12.69
N MET A 99 0.25 -3.66 -11.95
CA MET A 99 1.35 -4.60 -12.12
C MET A 99 1.45 -5.47 -10.88
N ILE A 100 1.33 -6.79 -11.06
CA ILE A 100 1.48 -7.76 -9.98
C ILE A 100 2.90 -8.33 -10.05
N VAL A 101 3.66 -8.16 -8.97
CA VAL A 101 5.06 -8.64 -8.85
C VAL A 101 5.07 -9.92 -8.01
N PRO A 102 5.36 -11.10 -8.57
CA PRO A 102 5.42 -12.35 -7.83
C PRO A 102 6.55 -12.36 -6.80
N ALA A 103 6.33 -13.01 -5.66
CA ALA A 103 7.41 -13.32 -4.73
C ALA A 103 8.34 -14.40 -5.31
N GLY A 104 9.63 -14.29 -5.03
CA GLY A 104 10.65 -15.26 -5.43
C GLY A 104 11.41 -14.92 -6.71
N LEU A 105 11.18 -13.74 -7.30
CA LEU A 105 12.10 -13.18 -8.29
C LEU A 105 13.42 -12.82 -7.60
N SER A 106 14.52 -13.22 -8.22
CA SER A 106 15.85 -12.73 -7.87
C SER A 106 16.02 -11.26 -8.27
N ASP A 107 16.98 -10.57 -7.65
CA ASP A 107 17.29 -9.17 -8.00
C ASP A 107 17.60 -9.02 -9.49
N GLN A 108 18.26 -10.02 -10.10
CA GLN A 108 18.54 -10.05 -11.53
C GLN A 108 17.26 -10.13 -12.39
N GLU A 109 16.30 -10.97 -12.01
CA GLU A 109 15.02 -11.09 -12.72
C GLU A 109 14.15 -9.83 -12.53
N LEU A 110 14.29 -9.13 -11.40
CA LEU A 110 13.64 -7.84 -11.18
C LEU A 110 14.25 -6.74 -12.04
N ASP A 111 15.58 -6.68 -12.17
CA ASP A 111 16.28 -5.73 -13.02
C ASP A 111 15.91 -5.92 -14.50
N ASP A 112 15.82 -7.17 -14.97
CA ASP A 112 15.41 -7.50 -16.34
C ASP A 112 13.94 -7.09 -16.64
N LEU A 113 13.07 -7.04 -15.63
CA LEU A 113 11.69 -6.53 -15.77
C LEU A 113 11.61 -5.01 -15.76
N ALA A 114 12.60 -4.33 -15.17
CA ALA A 114 12.64 -2.88 -15.01
C ALA A 114 13.40 -2.17 -16.16
N SER A 115 14.23 -2.89 -16.91
CA SER A 115 14.98 -2.39 -18.08
C SER A 115 14.12 -2.23 -19.33
#